data_AF-A0A925XID6-F1
#
_entry.id   AF-A0A925XID6-F1
#
_cell.length_a   1.000
_cell.length_b   1.000
_cell.length_c   1.000
_cell.angle_alpha   90.00
_cell.angle_beta   90.00
_cell.angle_gamma   90.00
#
_symmetry.space_group_name_H-M   'P 1'
#
loop_
_entity.id
_entity.type
_entity.pdbx_description
1 polymer ?
#
loop_
_entity_poly.entity_id
_entity_poly.type
_entity_poly.pdbx_seq_one_letter_code
_entity_poly.pdbx_strand_id
1 'polypeptide(L)'
;MDTTPTDHRANVPAIIVGVFILLTAFFGLWYNAMSMIGVLAGASDPLLKQFDLPFFYHAYYAMSGICVFCYVVLLVCGVDLIRSRLRWSRLVTLVLVFEMGYFLAVGSLWLEPTIGRSVGAATGVANGGMMAQFIILLPLWGPLLLWWAKSRQQSRAAPDLK
;
A
#
# COMPACT_ATOMS: atom_id res chain seq x y z
N MET A 1 -28.98 -32.87 17.05
CA MET A 1 -28.15 -31.66 17.10
C MET A 1 -27.11 -31.82 16.00
N ASP A 2 -27.37 -31.28 14.81
CA ASP A 2 -26.45 -31.35 13.69
C ASP A 2 -25.28 -30.38 13.94
N THR A 3 -24.18 -30.92 14.45
CA THR A 3 -22.87 -30.28 14.37
C THR A 3 -22.31 -30.58 12.98
N THR A 4 -22.84 -29.92 11.94
CA THR A 4 -22.14 -29.88 10.66
C THR A 4 -20.81 -29.19 10.92
N PRO A 5 -19.65 -29.85 10.66
CA PRO A 5 -18.38 -29.18 10.77
C PRO A 5 -18.42 -28.05 9.74
N THR A 6 -18.39 -26.81 10.20
CA THR A 6 -18.10 -25.67 9.34
C THR A 6 -16.67 -25.90 8.83
N ASP A 7 -16.57 -26.55 7.68
CA ASP A 7 -15.32 -26.87 6.99
C ASP A 7 -14.63 -25.53 6.72
N HIS A 8 -13.74 -25.14 7.64
CA HIS A 8 -13.10 -23.83 7.68
C HIS A 8 -11.98 -23.82 6.64
N ARG A 9 -12.35 -24.00 5.38
CA ARG A 9 -11.41 -24.06 4.28
C ARG A 9 -10.72 -22.71 4.16
N ALA A 10 -9.40 -22.76 4.25
CA ALA A 10 -8.53 -21.60 4.09
C ALA A 10 -8.86 -20.89 2.76
N ASN A 11 -9.05 -19.56 2.83
CA ASN A 11 -9.23 -18.74 1.65
C ASN A 11 -7.85 -18.41 1.08
N VAL A 12 -7.26 -19.36 0.36
CA VAL A 12 -5.88 -19.28 -0.16
C VAL A 12 -5.58 -17.95 -0.88
N PRO A 13 -6.44 -17.41 -1.77
CA PRO A 13 -6.19 -16.10 -2.38
C PRO A 13 -6.11 -14.96 -1.38
N ALA A 14 -7.00 -14.94 -0.37
CA ALA A 14 -6.96 -13.93 0.67
C ALA A 14 -5.65 -14.01 1.47
N ILE A 15 -5.20 -15.22 1.79
CA ILE A 15 -3.94 -15.45 2.48
C ILE A 15 -2.76 -14.95 1.64
N ILE A 16 -2.71 -15.30 0.34
CA ILE A 16 -1.63 -14.86 -0.56
C ILE A 16 -1.57 -13.33 -0.59
N VAL A 17 -2.69 -12.65 -0.84
CA VAL A 17 -2.75 -11.20 -0.86
C VAL A 17 -2.35 -10.62 0.51
N GLY A 18 -2.84 -11.19 1.60
CA GLY A 18 -2.50 -10.78 2.97
C GLY A 18 -1.00 -10.87 3.27
N VAL A 19 -0.34 -11.96 2.88
CA VAL A 19 1.11 -12.15 3.06
C VAL A 19 1.90 -11.08 2.33
N PHE A 20 1.63 -10.86 1.03
CA PHE A 20 2.34 -9.83 0.26
C PHE A 20 2.08 -8.42 0.79
N ILE A 21 0.85 -8.13 1.22
CA ILE A 21 0.51 -6.87 1.88
C ILE A 21 1.33 -6.68 3.16
N LEU A 22 1.40 -7.68 4.04
CA LEU A 22 2.16 -7.54 5.29
C LEU A 22 3.64 -7.32 5.03
N LEU A 23 4.23 -8.12 4.12
CA LEU A 23 5.66 -7.99 3.79
C LEU A 23 5.97 -6.61 3.22
N THR A 24 5.18 -6.14 2.26
CA THR A 24 5.42 -4.85 1.60
C THR A 24 5.09 -3.66 2.49
N ALA A 25 4.04 -3.70 3.31
CA ALA A 25 3.72 -2.64 4.25
C ALA A 25 4.74 -2.54 5.40
N PHE A 26 5.22 -3.68 5.91
CA PHE A 26 6.28 -3.70 6.92
C PHE A 26 7.60 -3.13 6.34
N PHE A 27 8.00 -3.58 5.16
CA PHE A 27 9.15 -3.03 4.45
C PHE A 27 8.97 -1.53 4.19
N GLY A 28 7.77 -1.10 3.79
CA GLY A 28 7.43 0.29 3.52
C GLY A 28 7.58 1.20 4.74
N LEU A 29 7.11 0.74 5.91
CA LEU A 29 7.28 1.45 7.19
C LEU A 29 8.74 1.49 7.62
N TRP A 30 9.45 0.37 7.54
CA TRP A 30 10.88 0.30 7.84
C TRP A 30 11.67 1.30 6.99
N TYR A 31 11.44 1.29 5.68
CA TYR A 31 12.05 2.21 4.74
C TYR A 31 11.74 3.67 5.09
N ASN A 32 10.46 4.01 5.33
CA ASN A 32 10.08 5.37 5.69
C ASN A 32 10.70 5.82 7.01
N ALA A 33 10.80 4.95 8.01
CA ALA A 33 11.47 5.25 9.28
C ALA A 33 12.96 5.54 9.06
N MET A 34 13.65 4.71 8.27
CA MET A 34 15.08 4.90 7.97
C MET A 34 15.34 6.16 7.16
N SER A 35 14.53 6.42 6.13
CA SER A 35 14.59 7.68 5.36
C SER A 35 14.36 8.89 6.27
N MET A 36 13.39 8.82 7.19
CA MET A 36 13.07 9.91 8.12
C MET A 36 14.24 10.21 9.05
N ILE A 37 14.85 9.17 9.62
CA ILE A 37 16.06 9.32 10.45
C ILE A 37 17.18 9.98 9.65
N GLY A 38 17.41 9.55 8.41
CA GLY A 38 18.42 10.14 7.54
C GLY A 38 18.16 11.62 7.23
N VAL A 39 16.92 11.97 6.90
CA VAL A 39 16.49 13.35 6.62
C VAL A 39 16.65 14.22 7.87
N LEU A 40 16.22 13.75 9.04
CA LEU A 40 16.38 14.47 10.32
C LEU A 40 17.85 14.61 10.76
N ALA A 41 18.71 13.66 10.39
CA ALA A 41 20.15 13.74 10.61
C ALA A 41 20.87 14.66 9.62
N GLY A 42 20.16 15.31 8.69
CA GLY A 42 20.73 16.23 7.71
C GLY A 42 21.42 15.54 6.51
N ALA A 43 21.18 14.25 6.28
CA ALA A 43 21.80 13.51 5.17
C ALA A 43 21.44 14.11 3.79
N SER A 44 20.29 14.78 3.70
CA SER A 44 19.82 15.43 2.47
C SER A 44 20.36 16.85 2.27
N ASP A 45 20.80 17.54 3.34
CA ASP A 45 21.15 18.97 3.29
C ASP A 45 22.18 19.35 2.22
N PRO A 46 23.27 18.58 1.99
CA PRO A 46 24.23 18.91 0.94
C PRO A 46 23.59 18.94 -0.45
N LEU A 47 22.73 17.96 -0.74
CA LEU A 47 22.04 17.84 -2.02
C LEU A 47 20.97 18.92 -2.17
N LEU A 48 20.22 19.23 -1.11
CA LEU A 48 19.18 20.27 -1.15
C LEU A 48 19.76 21.65 -1.42
N LYS A 49 20.94 21.95 -0.85
CA LYS A 49 21.66 23.20 -1.10
C LYS A 49 22.27 23.25 -2.51
N GLN A 50 22.78 22.12 -3.00
CA GLN A 50 23.38 22.04 -4.34
C GLN A 50 22.35 22.25 -5.45
N PHE A 51 21.14 21.70 -5.29
CA PHE A 51 20.10 21.71 -6.33
C PHE A 51 19.00 22.75 -6.11
N ASP A 52 19.10 23.56 -5.05
CA ASP A 52 18.12 24.58 -4.64
C ASP A 52 16.69 24.03 -4.62
N LEU A 53 16.40 23.16 -3.65
CA LEU A 53 15.13 22.44 -3.53
C LEU A 53 14.28 22.94 -2.34
N PRO A 54 13.69 24.14 -2.41
CA PRO A 54 13.07 24.80 -1.26
C PRO A 54 11.83 24.07 -0.74
N PHE A 55 11.14 23.30 -1.59
CA PHE A 55 9.90 22.59 -1.22
C PHE A 55 10.13 21.12 -0.85
N PHE A 56 11.37 20.65 -0.80
CA PHE A 56 11.69 19.24 -0.57
C PHE A 56 11.10 18.72 0.74
N TYR A 57 11.33 19.41 1.86
CA TYR A 57 10.86 18.95 3.17
C TYR A 57 9.34 18.88 3.24
N HIS A 58 8.64 19.87 2.68
CA HIS A 58 7.18 19.88 2.64
C HIS A 58 6.63 18.70 1.82
N ALA A 59 7.19 18.49 0.63
CA ALA A 59 6.82 17.36 -0.24
C ALA A 59 7.13 16.03 0.44
N TYR A 60 8.31 15.89 1.03
CA TYR A 60 8.76 14.68 1.73
C TYR A 60 7.84 14.31 2.89
N TYR A 61 7.57 15.23 3.82
CA TYR A 61 6.72 14.95 4.98
C TYR A 61 5.28 14.63 4.58
N ALA A 62 4.72 15.33 3.59
CA ALA A 62 3.39 15.05 3.08
C ALA A 62 3.30 13.64 2.45
N MET A 63 4.24 13.31 1.57
CA MET A 63 4.30 11.99 0.92
C MET A 63 4.53 10.87 1.93
N SER A 64 5.50 11.01 2.83
CA SER A 64 5.78 10.03 3.88
C SER A 64 4.58 9.83 4.81
N GLY A 65 3.88 10.91 5.19
CA GLY A 65 2.66 10.81 6.01
C GLY A 65 1.56 9.99 5.33
N ILE A 66 1.31 10.24 4.04
CA ILE A 66 0.35 9.47 3.24
C ILE A 66 0.77 7.99 3.17
N CYS A 67 2.05 7.72 2.86
CA CYS A 67 2.57 6.36 2.75
C CYS A 67 2.43 5.58 4.07
N VAL A 68 2.86 6.19 5.18
CA VAL A 68 2.79 5.59 6.52
C VAL A 68 1.34 5.28 6.88
N PHE A 69 0.40 6.19 6.60
CA PHE A 69 -1.02 5.94 6.81
C PHE A 69 -1.51 4.72 6.01
N CYS A 70 -1.22 4.66 4.71
CA CYS A 70 -1.57 3.52 3.87
C CYS A 70 -0.99 2.22 4.39
N TYR A 71 0.29 2.18 4.78
CA TYR A 71 0.91 0.96 5.32
C TYR A 71 0.28 0.50 6.62
N VAL A 72 -0.06 1.41 7.54
CA VAL A 72 -0.72 1.04 8.80
C VAL A 72 -2.09 0.41 8.52
N VAL A 73 -2.88 1.01 7.62
CA VAL A 73 -4.18 0.44 7.21
C VAL A 73 -4.00 -0.93 6.57
N LEU A 74 -3.02 -1.06 5.67
CA LEU A 74 -2.70 -2.30 4.98
C LEU A 74 -2.20 -3.39 5.94
N LEU A 75 -1.40 -3.07 6.96
CA LEU A 75 -0.98 -4.01 7.99
C LEU A 75 -2.18 -4.59 8.76
N VAL A 76 -3.07 -3.72 9.24
CA VAL A 76 -4.27 -4.15 9.97
C VAL A 76 -5.15 -5.05 9.10
N CYS A 77 -5.39 -4.64 7.85
CA CYS A 77 -6.19 -5.44 6.92
C CYS A 77 -5.51 -6.75 6.51
N GLY A 78 -4.19 -6.74 6.35
CA GLY A 78 -3.38 -7.90 5.96
C GLY A 78 -3.45 -9.02 6.99
N VAL A 79 -3.44 -8.68 8.28
CA VAL A 79 -3.62 -9.66 9.38
C VAL A 79 -4.98 -10.36 9.26
N ASP A 80 -6.05 -9.62 8.97
CA ASP A 80 -7.38 -10.21 8.80
C ASP A 80 -7.47 -11.08 7.53
N LEU A 81 -6.79 -10.69 6.45
CA LEU A 81 -6.71 -11.49 5.21
C LEU A 81 -5.96 -12.82 5.41
N ILE A 82 -4.86 -12.85 6.17
CA ILE A 82 -4.15 -14.09 6.53
C ILE A 82 -5.03 -15.01 7.39
N ARG A 83 -5.92 -14.44 8.20
CA ARG A 83 -6.95 -15.19 8.94
C ARG A 83 -8.12 -15.64 8.04
N SER A 84 -7.99 -15.56 6.72
CA SER A 84 -9.01 -15.88 5.72
C SER A 84 -10.30 -15.04 5.81
N ARG A 85 -10.26 -13.87 6.46
CA ARG A 85 -11.43 -12.99 6.63
C ARG A 85 -11.44 -11.92 5.53
N LEU A 86 -12.48 -11.94 4.70
CA LEU A 86 -12.67 -10.95 3.62
C LEU A 86 -13.43 -9.68 4.07
N ARG A 87 -13.56 -9.44 5.38
CA ARG A 87 -14.31 -8.29 5.93
C ARG A 87 -13.79 -6.95 5.38
N TRP A 88 -12.46 -6.80 5.31
CA TRP A 88 -11.79 -5.57 4.91
C TRP A 88 -11.27 -5.59 3.48
N SER A 89 -11.65 -6.57 2.66
CA SER A 89 -11.12 -6.69 1.29
C SER A 89 -11.42 -5.47 0.42
N ARG A 90 -12.58 -4.82 0.62
CA ARG A 90 -12.92 -3.55 -0.05
C ARG A 90 -11.99 -2.42 0.35
N LEU A 91 -11.65 -2.31 1.64
CA LEU A 91 -10.74 -1.27 2.12
C LEU A 91 -9.34 -1.46 1.54
N VAL A 92 -8.85 -2.70 1.51
CA VAL A 92 -7.57 -3.04 0.85
C VAL A 92 -7.58 -2.63 -0.61
N THR A 93 -8.62 -3.00 -1.37
CA THR A 93 -8.75 -2.58 -2.78
C THR A 93 -8.75 -1.07 -2.92
N LEU A 94 -9.49 -0.34 -2.09
CA LEU A 94 -9.55 1.12 -2.14
C LEU A 94 -8.18 1.75 -1.84
N VAL A 95 -7.42 1.23 -0.87
CA VAL A 95 -6.08 1.72 -0.56
C VAL A 95 -5.13 1.48 -1.73
N LEU A 96 -5.12 0.27 -2.32
CA LEU A 96 -4.26 -0.04 -3.46
C LEU A 96 -4.58 0.82 -4.70
N VAL A 97 -5.87 1.06 -4.96
CA VAL A 97 -6.32 1.95 -6.06
C VAL A 97 -5.95 3.40 -5.75
N PHE A 98 -6.11 3.83 -4.50
CA PHE A 98 -5.68 5.15 -4.05
C PHE A 98 -4.17 5.33 -4.24
N GLU A 99 -3.33 4.36 -3.86
CA GLU A 99 -1.88 4.43 -4.04
C GLU A 99 -1.50 4.57 -5.52
N MET A 100 -2.20 3.87 -6.42
CA MET A 100 -2.01 4.04 -7.87
C MET A 100 -2.34 5.47 -8.33
N GLY A 101 -3.49 6.01 -7.90
CA GLY A 101 -3.89 7.39 -8.21
C GLY A 101 -2.94 8.42 -7.61
N TYR A 102 -2.49 8.19 -6.39
CA TYR A 102 -1.49 9.00 -5.69
C TYR A 102 -0.17 9.05 -6.47
N PHE A 103 0.33 7.91 -6.94
CA PHE A 103 1.56 7.89 -7.74
C PHE A 103 1.44 8.65 -9.05
N LEU A 104 0.29 8.52 -9.73
CA LEU A 104 0.03 9.29 -10.95
C LEU A 104 -0.03 10.79 -10.66
N ALA A 105 -0.67 11.20 -9.56
CA ALA A 105 -0.73 12.60 -9.13
C ALA A 105 0.65 13.15 -8.74
N VAL A 106 1.47 12.38 -8.03
CA VAL A 106 2.85 12.78 -7.73
C VAL A 106 3.65 12.89 -9.03
N GLY A 107 3.52 11.94 -9.96
CA GLY A 107 4.19 11.97 -11.24
C GLY A 107 3.80 13.18 -12.11
N SER A 108 2.53 13.61 -12.08
CA SER A 108 2.12 14.82 -12.79
C SER A 108 2.70 16.10 -12.15
N LEU A 109 2.82 16.14 -10.83
CA LEU A 109 3.46 17.26 -10.12
C LEU A 109 4.95 17.43 -10.45
N TRP A 110 5.62 16.40 -10.98
CA TRP A 110 7.01 16.54 -11.46
C TRP A 110 7.12 17.51 -12.65
N LEU A 111 6.04 17.66 -13.41
CA LEU A 111 5.98 18.53 -14.58
C LEU A 111 5.79 20.00 -14.20
N GLU A 112 5.45 20.29 -12.94
CA GLU A 112 5.24 21.65 -12.46
C GLU A 112 6.59 22.40 -12.34
N PRO A 113 6.80 23.53 -13.05
CA PRO A 113 8.10 24.20 -13.11
C PRO A 113 8.63 24.67 -11.75
N THR A 114 7.74 25.06 -10.83
CA THR A 114 8.15 25.66 -9.54
C THR A 114 8.50 24.63 -8.48
N ILE A 115 7.75 23.52 -8.42
CA ILE A 115 7.89 22.53 -7.33
C ILE A 115 8.35 21.16 -7.83
N GLY A 116 8.29 20.89 -9.13
CA GLY A 116 8.45 19.55 -9.69
C GLY A 116 9.79 18.90 -9.39
N ARG A 117 10.88 19.67 -9.37
CA ARG A 117 12.21 19.16 -8.97
C ARG A 117 12.25 18.75 -7.50
N SER A 118 11.65 19.56 -6.61
CA SER A 118 11.57 19.26 -5.17
C SER A 118 10.70 18.03 -4.92
N VAL A 119 9.55 17.96 -5.59
CA VAL A 119 8.61 16.83 -5.54
C VAL A 119 9.30 15.57 -6.07
N GLY A 120 10.00 15.63 -7.20
CA GLY A 120 10.70 14.49 -7.80
C GLY A 120 11.79 13.94 -6.90
N ALA A 121 12.62 14.81 -6.32
CA ALA A 121 13.63 14.41 -5.35
C ALA A 121 13.00 13.77 -4.10
N ALA A 122 11.94 14.37 -3.56
CA ALA A 122 11.23 13.84 -2.40
C ALA A 122 10.54 12.49 -2.68
N THR A 123 10.02 12.30 -3.90
CA THR A 123 9.34 11.07 -4.32
C THR A 123 10.22 9.85 -4.13
N GLY A 124 11.49 9.92 -4.54
CA GLY A 124 12.42 8.81 -4.38
C GLY A 124 12.65 8.43 -2.91
N VAL A 125 12.79 9.43 -2.04
CA VAL A 125 13.13 9.25 -0.62
C VAL A 125 11.92 8.84 0.23
N ALA A 126 10.72 9.35 -0.08
CA ALA A 126 9.49 9.04 0.64
C ALA A 126 8.84 7.73 0.16
N ASN A 127 8.83 7.48 -1.15
CA ASN A 127 8.02 6.41 -1.75
C ASN A 127 8.80 5.14 -2.09
N GLY A 128 10.11 5.06 -1.79
CA GLY A 128 10.91 3.86 -2.07
C GLY A 128 10.37 2.58 -1.43
N GLY A 129 9.72 2.69 -0.27
CA GLY A 129 9.00 1.58 0.37
C GLY A 129 7.77 1.10 -0.40
N MET A 130 7.05 2.04 -1.04
CA MET A 130 5.81 1.76 -1.77
C MET A 130 6.13 1.14 -3.13
N MET A 131 7.28 1.51 -3.73
CA MET A 131 7.77 0.94 -4.98
C MET A 131 7.85 -0.58 -4.98
N ALA A 132 8.10 -1.21 -3.83
CA ALA A 132 8.09 -2.67 -3.71
C ALA A 132 6.74 -3.28 -4.13
N GLN A 133 5.62 -2.64 -3.77
CA GLN A 133 4.27 -3.07 -4.16
C GLN A 133 4.04 -2.92 -5.66
N PHE A 134 4.55 -1.83 -6.25
CA PHE A 134 4.42 -1.53 -7.67
C PHE A 134 5.26 -2.46 -8.54
N ILE A 135 6.48 -2.79 -8.10
CA ILE A 135 7.37 -3.74 -8.80
C ILE A 135 6.71 -5.12 -8.93
N ILE A 136 6.06 -5.59 -7.86
CA ILE A 136 5.34 -6.86 -7.90
C ILE A 136 3.92 -6.74 -8.47
N LEU A 137 3.51 -5.56 -8.95
CA LEU A 137 2.18 -5.26 -9.48
C LEU A 137 1.02 -5.60 -8.53
N LEU A 138 1.26 -5.54 -7.21
CA LEU A 138 0.25 -5.86 -6.18
C LEU A 138 -1.04 -5.05 -6.35
N PRO A 139 -1.01 -3.74 -6.70
CA PRO A 139 -2.23 -2.99 -6.93
C PRO A 139 -3.09 -3.50 -8.10
N LEU A 140 -2.53 -4.25 -9.05
CA LEU A 140 -3.28 -4.83 -10.18
C LEU A 140 -3.90 -6.17 -9.79
N TRP A 141 -3.09 -7.14 -9.36
CA TRP A 141 -3.58 -8.50 -9.12
C TRP A 141 -4.22 -8.70 -7.74
N GLY A 142 -3.84 -7.91 -6.74
CA GLY A 142 -4.37 -8.00 -5.37
C GLY A 142 -5.90 -7.80 -5.33
N PRO A 143 -6.42 -6.69 -5.87
CA PRO A 143 -7.86 -6.46 -5.97
C PRO A 143 -8.61 -7.55 -6.76
N LEU A 144 -8.04 -8.03 -7.86
CA LEU A 144 -8.64 -9.08 -8.69
C LEU A 144 -8.79 -10.40 -7.91
N LEU A 145 -7.75 -10.81 -7.18
CA LEU A 145 -7.79 -12.01 -6.35
C LEU A 145 -8.80 -11.88 -5.20
N LEU A 146 -8.86 -10.72 -4.55
CA LEU A 146 -9.83 -10.47 -3.47
C LEU A 146 -11.28 -10.45 -3.98
N TRP A 147 -11.51 -9.85 -5.15
CA TRP A 147 -12.81 -9.88 -5.82
C TRP A 147 -13.21 -11.31 -6.15
N TRP A 148 -12.32 -12.08 -6.78
CA TRP A 148 -12.57 -13.48 -7.12
C TRP A 148 -12.87 -14.35 -5.89
N ALA A 149 -12.08 -14.17 -4.82
CA ALA A 149 -12.27 -14.88 -3.56
C ALA A 149 -13.63 -14.58 -2.93
N LYS A 150 -14.09 -13.32 -3.01
CA LYS A 150 -15.40 -12.90 -2.51
C LYS A 150 -16.53 -13.47 -3.35
N SER A 151 -16.44 -13.43 -4.67
CA SER A 151 -17.43 -14.01 -5.59
C SER A 151 -17.61 -15.51 -5.34
N ARG A 152 -16.51 -16.25 -5.11
CA ARG A 152 -16.57 -17.68 -4.76
C ARG A 152 -17.25 -17.97 -3.42
N GLN A 153 -17.07 -17.10 -2.41
CA GLN A 153 -17.79 -17.25 -1.14
C GLN A 153 -19.29 -17.02 -1.31
N GLN A 154 -19.69 -16.05 -2.14
CA GLN A 154 -21.10 -15.77 -2.39
C GLN A 154 -21.80 -16.89 -3.17
N SER A 155 -21.18 -17.42 -4.23
CA SER A 155 -21.76 -18.53 -5.00
C SER A 155 -21.94 -19.80 -4.17
N ARG A 156 -21.09 -20.02 -3.17
CA ARG A 156 -21.22 -21.16 -2.24
C ARG A 156 -22.26 -20.95 -1.15
N ALA A 157 -22.58 -19.71 -0.81
CA ALA A 157 -23.60 -19.37 0.17
C ALA A 157 -25.03 -19.40 -0.41
N ALA A 158 -25.18 -19.55 -1.72
CA ALA A 158 -26.46 -19.69 -2.41
C ALA A 158 -26.70 -21.10 -3.03
N PRO A 159 -26.55 -22.25 -2.33
CA PRO A 159 -26.77 -23.55 -2.96
C PRO A 159 -28.22 -23.84 -3.34
N ASP A 160 -29.23 -23.42 -2.57
CA ASP A 160 -30.59 -23.96 -2.72
C ASP A 160 -31.71 -22.90 -2.59
N LEU A 161 -32.04 -22.28 -3.72
CA LEU A 161 -33.36 -21.69 -3.99
C LEU A 161 -33.84 -22.25 -5.33
N LYS A 162 -34.10 -23.56 -5.37
CA LYS A 162 -34.82 -24.25 -6.44
C LYS A 162 -35.74 -25.29 -5.83
#